data_AF-A0A6P6MEB1-F1
#
_entry.id   AF-A0A6P6MEB1-F1
#
_cell.length_a   1.000
_cell.length_b   1.000
_cell.length_c   1.000
_cell.angle_alpha   90.00
_cell.angle_beta   90.00
_cell.angle_gamma   90.00
#
_symmetry.space_group_name_H-M   'P 1'
#
loop_
_entity.id
_entity.type
_entity.pdbx_description
1 polymer ?
#
loop_
_entity_poly.entity_id
_entity_poly.type
_entity_poly.pdbx_seq_one_letter_code
_entity_poly.pdbx_strand_id
1 'polypeptide(L)'
;MAATSLEAVKRKIKLLQDQADGAEERAEKLQRELALERKAREAAEGDVASLNRRIQLVEEELDRAQERLATALQKLEEAEKAADESERGMKVIENRALKDEEKMEIQEIQLKEAKHIAEEADRKYEEVARKLVIVEGELERTEERAELNESKCAELEEELKTVTNNLKSLEAQAEKYSQKEDKYEEEIKVLTDKLKEAETRAEFAERSVAKLEKTIDDLEDELYSQKLKYKAISEELDHALNDMTSM
;
A
#
# COMPACT_ATOMS: atom_id res chain seq x y z
N MET A 1 -33.96 57.07 170.09
CA MET A 1 -33.57 56.03 169.10
C MET A 1 -34.72 55.69 168.13
N ALA A 2 -35.42 56.68 167.55
CA ALA A 2 -36.52 56.45 166.60
C ALA A 2 -36.25 57.07 165.20
N ALA A 3 -35.24 57.95 165.08
CA ALA A 3 -34.83 58.55 163.82
C ALA A 3 -34.01 57.60 162.92
N THR A 4 -33.40 56.55 163.48
CA THR A 4 -32.51 55.61 162.76
C THR A 4 -33.24 54.48 162.01
N SER A 5 -34.48 54.14 162.36
CA SER A 5 -35.23 53.03 161.71
C SER A 5 -36.03 53.48 160.48
N LEU A 6 -36.59 54.70 160.51
CA LEU A 6 -37.31 55.28 159.36
C LEU A 6 -36.36 55.59 158.19
N GLU A 7 -35.13 56.01 158.48
CA GLU A 7 -34.08 56.16 157.48
C GLU A 7 -33.67 54.82 156.85
N ALA A 8 -33.66 53.72 157.61
CA ALA A 8 -33.31 52.40 157.10
C ALA A 8 -34.38 51.86 156.13
N VAL A 9 -35.67 52.06 156.43
CA VAL A 9 -36.78 51.70 155.53
C VAL A 9 -36.80 52.57 154.28
N LYS A 10 -36.59 53.90 154.40
CA LYS A 10 -36.46 54.78 153.22
C LYS A 10 -35.27 54.41 152.34
N ARG A 11 -34.12 54.04 152.91
CA ARG A 11 -32.97 53.53 152.14
C ARG A 11 -33.29 52.21 151.44
N LYS A 12 -34.06 51.31 152.07
CA LYS A 12 -34.41 50.02 151.47
C LYS A 12 -35.50 50.12 150.41
N ILE A 13 -36.47 51.01 150.57
CA ILE A 13 -37.46 51.36 149.51
C ILE A 13 -36.73 52.00 148.33
N LYS A 14 -35.82 52.94 148.59
CA LYS A 14 -35.01 53.56 147.54
C LYS A 14 -34.14 52.53 146.81
N LEU A 15 -33.50 51.60 147.54
CA LEU A 15 -32.74 50.49 146.95
C LEU A 15 -33.62 49.56 146.08
N LEU A 16 -34.84 49.25 146.54
CA LEU A 16 -35.78 48.40 145.78
C LEU A 16 -36.34 49.13 144.56
N GLN A 17 -36.59 50.43 144.64
CA GLN A 17 -36.94 51.27 143.48
C GLN A 17 -35.78 51.33 142.49
N ASP A 18 -34.56 51.65 142.94
CA ASP A 18 -33.37 51.66 142.08
C ASP A 18 -33.11 50.28 141.45
N GLN A 19 -33.43 49.18 142.15
CA GLN A 19 -33.36 47.81 141.62
C GLN A 19 -34.46 47.49 140.62
N ALA A 20 -35.69 47.97 140.85
CA ALA A 20 -36.83 47.78 139.95
C ALA A 20 -36.65 48.61 138.68
N ASP A 21 -36.30 49.89 138.81
CA ASP A 21 -35.98 50.79 137.71
C ASP A 21 -34.80 50.25 136.90
N GLY A 22 -33.74 49.76 137.58
CA GLY A 22 -32.62 49.10 136.92
C GLY A 22 -32.97 47.74 136.30
N ALA A 23 -33.99 47.03 136.77
CA ALA A 23 -34.50 45.81 136.13
C ALA A 23 -35.38 46.13 134.92
N GLU A 24 -36.17 47.19 134.99
CA GLU A 24 -37.02 47.69 133.92
C GLU A 24 -36.17 48.24 132.76
N GLU A 25 -35.14 49.04 133.05
CA GLU A 25 -34.18 49.51 132.05
C GLU A 25 -33.43 48.36 131.38
N ARG A 26 -33.07 47.31 132.15
CA ARG A 26 -32.48 46.08 131.59
C ARG A 26 -33.47 45.31 130.73
N ALA A 27 -34.74 45.22 131.13
CA ALA A 27 -35.78 44.54 130.36
C ALA A 27 -36.06 45.29 129.05
N GLU A 28 -36.14 46.61 129.07
CA GLU A 28 -36.26 47.43 127.85
C GLU A 28 -35.06 47.27 126.93
N LYS A 29 -33.84 47.28 127.48
CA LYS A 29 -32.61 47.08 126.69
C LYS A 29 -32.61 45.69 126.04
N LEU A 30 -32.92 44.64 126.79
CA LEU A 30 -33.03 43.27 126.26
C LEU A 30 -34.16 43.14 125.22
N GLN A 31 -35.28 43.84 125.38
CA GLN A 31 -36.34 43.87 124.38
C GLN A 31 -35.90 44.57 123.09
N ARG A 32 -35.16 45.69 123.18
CA ARG A 32 -34.57 46.37 122.02
C ARG A 32 -33.54 45.49 121.32
N GLU A 33 -32.65 44.86 122.07
CA GLU A 33 -31.66 43.91 121.54
C GLU A 33 -32.34 42.72 120.86
N LEU A 34 -33.38 42.13 121.48
CA LEU A 34 -34.16 41.05 120.89
C LEU A 34 -34.89 41.48 119.60
N ALA A 35 -35.42 42.70 119.55
CA ALA A 35 -36.07 43.24 118.35
C ALA A 35 -35.07 43.47 117.21
N LEU A 36 -33.87 43.97 117.52
CA LEU A 36 -32.78 44.13 116.55
C LEU A 36 -32.32 42.76 116.03
N GLU A 37 -32.14 41.79 116.91
CA GLU A 37 -31.73 40.43 116.54
C GLU A 37 -32.79 39.74 115.67
N ARG A 38 -34.08 39.90 115.99
CA ARG A 38 -35.17 39.39 115.14
C ARG A 38 -35.15 40.03 113.76
N LYS A 39 -34.97 41.35 113.66
CA LYS A 39 -34.89 42.05 112.38
C LYS A 39 -33.67 41.64 111.57
N ALA A 40 -32.52 41.44 112.22
CA ALA A 40 -31.31 40.94 111.58
C ALA A 40 -31.49 39.50 111.07
N ARG A 41 -32.13 38.64 111.87
CA ARG A 41 -32.48 37.28 111.47
C ARG A 41 -33.46 37.24 110.29
N GLU A 42 -34.51 38.05 110.32
CA GLU A 42 -35.47 38.15 109.19
C GLU A 42 -34.78 38.63 107.91
N ALA A 43 -33.86 39.59 108.01
CA ALA A 43 -33.06 40.04 106.86
C ALA A 43 -32.15 38.91 106.33
N ALA A 44 -31.46 38.19 107.20
CA ALA A 44 -30.61 37.07 106.82
C ALA A 44 -31.41 35.89 106.22
N GLU A 45 -32.59 35.58 106.76
CA GLU A 45 -33.51 34.58 106.20
C GLU A 45 -34.00 35.00 104.80
N GLY A 46 -34.26 36.30 104.60
CA GLY A 46 -34.58 36.88 103.29
C GLY A 46 -33.43 36.76 102.28
N ASP A 47 -32.20 37.07 102.69
CA ASP A 47 -31.01 36.94 101.85
C ASP A 47 -30.74 35.47 101.48
N VAL A 48 -30.88 34.55 102.43
CA VAL A 48 -30.77 33.10 102.17
C VAL A 48 -31.84 32.64 101.17
N ALA A 49 -33.08 33.09 101.31
CA ALA A 49 -34.14 32.76 100.36
C ALA A 49 -33.86 33.31 98.95
N SER A 50 -33.31 34.53 98.84
CA SER A 50 -32.90 35.14 97.58
C SER A 50 -31.74 34.39 96.92
N LEU A 51 -30.71 34.05 97.69
CA LEU A 51 -29.55 33.28 97.20
C LEU A 51 -29.96 31.88 96.77
N ASN A 52 -30.85 31.19 97.51
CA ASN A 52 -31.36 29.89 97.10
C ASN A 52 -32.13 29.94 95.78
N ARG A 53 -32.95 30.99 95.55
CA ARG A 53 -33.61 31.19 94.24
C ARG A 53 -32.58 31.44 93.14
N ARG A 54 -31.54 32.21 93.42
CA ARG A 54 -30.47 32.48 92.45
C ARG A 54 -29.69 31.21 92.10
N ILE A 55 -29.41 30.35 93.08
CA ILE A 55 -28.75 29.06 92.85
C ILE A 55 -29.60 28.19 91.91
N GLN A 56 -30.90 28.04 92.18
CA GLN A 56 -31.80 27.27 91.32
C GLN A 56 -31.83 27.79 89.87
N LEU A 57 -31.90 29.11 89.68
CA LEU A 57 -31.88 29.70 88.34
C LEU A 57 -30.56 29.44 87.60
N VAL A 58 -29.43 29.53 88.30
CA VAL A 58 -28.10 29.25 87.71
C VAL A 58 -27.95 27.76 87.40
N GLU A 59 -28.47 26.87 88.26
CA GLU A 59 -28.50 25.43 88.00
C GLU A 59 -29.35 25.10 86.77
N GLU A 60 -30.56 25.67 86.66
CA GLU A 60 -31.41 25.49 85.47
C GLU A 60 -30.75 26.05 84.19
N GLU A 61 -30.06 27.18 84.27
CA GLU A 61 -29.31 27.74 83.14
C GLU A 61 -28.12 26.85 82.74
N LEU A 62 -27.42 26.28 83.73
CA LEU A 62 -26.32 25.35 83.51
C LEU A 62 -26.82 24.06 82.84
N ASP A 63 -27.91 23.48 83.31
CA ASP A 63 -28.52 22.27 82.73
C ASP A 63 -28.92 22.52 81.27
N ARG A 64 -29.59 23.66 80.99
CA ARG A 64 -29.94 24.04 79.62
C ARG A 64 -28.73 24.27 78.73
N ALA A 65 -27.65 24.85 79.27
CA ALA A 65 -26.41 25.04 78.53
C ALA A 65 -25.73 23.70 78.22
N GLN A 66 -25.75 22.75 79.16
CA GLN A 66 -25.21 21.41 78.99
C GLN A 66 -25.99 20.61 77.95
N GLU A 67 -27.32 20.65 77.95
CA GLU A 67 -28.14 19.98 76.92
C GLU A 67 -27.87 20.55 75.51
N ARG A 68 -27.74 21.88 75.40
CA ARG A 68 -27.38 22.54 74.13
C ARG A 68 -25.99 22.14 73.68
N LEU A 69 -25.02 22.08 74.58
CA LEU A 69 -23.66 21.66 74.28
C LEU A 69 -23.63 20.20 73.82
N ALA A 70 -24.33 19.29 74.51
CA ALA A 70 -24.43 17.89 74.12
C ALA A 70 -25.02 17.73 72.70
N THR A 71 -26.08 18.48 72.40
CA THR A 71 -26.69 18.48 71.05
C THR A 71 -25.74 19.04 69.99
N ALA A 72 -24.99 20.09 70.31
CA ALA A 72 -24.01 20.68 69.39
C ALA A 72 -22.84 19.74 69.11
N LEU A 73 -22.35 19.03 70.14
CA LEU A 73 -21.29 18.03 70.01
C LEU A 73 -21.75 16.83 69.17
N GLN A 74 -22.97 16.34 69.37
CA GLN A 74 -23.51 15.27 68.53
C GLN A 74 -23.59 15.69 67.06
N LYS A 75 -24.08 16.90 66.77
CA LYS A 75 -24.13 17.43 65.39
C LYS A 75 -22.74 17.61 64.79
N LEU A 76 -21.76 18.00 65.58
CA LEU A 76 -20.38 18.12 65.14
C LEU A 76 -19.83 16.74 64.74
N GLU A 77 -20.04 15.71 65.57
CA GLU A 77 -19.60 14.34 65.27
C GLU A 77 -20.25 13.79 64.00
N GLU A 78 -21.55 14.05 63.79
CA GLU A 78 -22.26 13.67 62.57
C GLU A 78 -21.70 14.40 61.33
N ALA A 79 -21.39 15.69 61.45
CA ALA A 79 -20.79 16.47 60.38
C ALA A 79 -19.35 16.02 60.05
N GLU A 80 -18.55 15.69 61.05
CA GLU A 80 -17.20 15.15 60.88
C GLU A 80 -17.24 13.80 60.14
N LYS A 81 -18.13 12.89 60.53
CA LYS A 81 -18.32 11.62 59.82
C LYS A 81 -18.72 11.83 58.36
N ALA A 82 -19.65 12.74 58.09
CA ALA A 82 -20.06 13.06 56.73
C ALA A 82 -18.92 13.68 55.90
N ALA A 83 -18.08 14.52 56.52
CA ALA A 83 -16.91 15.10 55.87
C ALA A 83 -15.87 14.03 55.52
N ASP A 84 -15.56 13.11 56.44
CA ASP A 84 -14.64 12.00 56.23
C ASP A 84 -15.11 11.06 55.10
N GLU A 85 -16.42 10.76 55.05
CA GLU A 85 -17.01 9.97 53.98
C GLU A 85 -16.92 10.68 52.62
N SER A 86 -17.17 12.00 52.61
CA SER A 86 -17.03 12.82 51.40
C SER A 86 -15.59 12.89 50.91
N GLU A 87 -14.61 13.02 51.81
CA GLU A 87 -13.18 13.03 51.45
C GLU A 87 -12.76 11.69 50.85
N ARG A 88 -13.20 10.57 51.44
CA ARG A 88 -12.98 9.24 50.86
C ARG A 88 -13.60 9.11 49.48
N GLY A 89 -14.83 9.60 49.30
CA GLY A 89 -15.51 9.63 48.00
C GLY A 89 -14.73 10.43 46.96
N MET A 90 -14.27 11.63 47.33
CA MET A 90 -13.45 12.49 46.48
C MET A 90 -12.17 11.78 46.03
N LYS A 91 -11.46 11.15 46.97
CA LYS A 91 -10.22 10.43 46.66
C LYS A 91 -10.43 9.25 45.71
N VAL A 92 -11.54 8.53 45.82
CA VAL A 92 -11.87 7.44 44.88
C VAL A 92 -12.14 7.98 43.48
N ILE A 93 -12.87 9.10 43.37
CA ILE A 93 -13.17 9.75 42.08
C ILE A 93 -11.88 10.28 41.45
N GLU A 94 -11.02 10.92 42.22
CA GLU A 94 -9.71 11.42 41.74
C GLU A 94 -8.85 10.28 41.20
N ASN A 95 -8.74 9.17 41.93
CA ASN A 95 -8.01 7.98 41.45
C ASN A 95 -8.61 7.38 40.18
N ARG A 96 -9.93 7.45 40.00
CA ARG A 96 -10.58 6.99 38.77
C ARG A 96 -10.28 7.95 37.61
N ALA A 97 -10.38 9.25 37.84
CA ALA A 97 -10.09 10.27 36.83
C ALA A 97 -8.65 10.16 36.31
N LEU A 98 -7.66 9.99 37.19
CA LEU A 98 -6.26 9.81 36.80
C LEU A 98 -6.05 8.56 35.93
N LYS A 99 -6.68 7.43 36.27
CA LYS A 99 -6.58 6.21 35.47
C LYS A 99 -7.26 6.34 34.11
N ASP A 100 -8.38 7.05 34.05
CA ASP A 100 -9.09 7.30 32.80
C ASP A 100 -8.28 8.25 31.90
N GLU A 101 -7.60 9.24 32.48
CA GLU A 101 -6.68 10.15 31.79
C GLU A 101 -5.47 9.40 31.20
N GLU A 102 -4.76 8.58 31.99
CA GLU A 102 -3.66 7.73 31.51
C GLU A 102 -4.10 6.81 30.36
N LYS A 103 -5.29 6.21 30.49
CA LYS A 103 -5.85 5.33 29.45
C LYS A 103 -6.17 6.12 28.18
N MET A 104 -6.71 7.32 28.31
CA MET A 104 -7.04 8.20 27.18
C MET A 104 -5.77 8.59 26.42
N GLU A 105 -4.68 8.94 27.12
CA GLU A 105 -3.39 9.27 26.49
C GLU A 105 -2.84 8.08 25.69
N ILE A 106 -2.86 6.88 26.26
CA ILE A 106 -2.41 5.66 25.56
C ILE A 106 -3.25 5.42 24.30
N GLN A 107 -4.58 5.55 24.40
CA GLN A 107 -5.48 5.38 23.27
C GLN A 107 -5.26 6.45 22.19
N GLU A 108 -4.93 7.68 22.58
CA GLU A 108 -4.62 8.75 21.63
C GLU A 108 -3.33 8.46 20.84
N ILE A 109 -2.29 7.94 21.51
CA ILE A 109 -1.05 7.53 20.85
C ILE A 109 -1.34 6.38 19.86
N GLN A 110 -2.05 5.34 20.31
CA GLN A 110 -2.42 4.21 19.45
C GLN A 110 -3.26 4.65 18.25
N LEU A 111 -4.17 5.61 18.43
CA LEU A 111 -4.96 6.17 17.34
C LEU A 111 -4.10 6.92 16.33
N LYS A 112 -3.12 7.71 16.79
CA LYS A 112 -2.18 8.41 15.90
C LYS A 112 -1.33 7.43 15.10
N GLU A 113 -0.81 6.38 15.74
CA GLU A 113 -0.05 5.33 15.07
C GLU A 113 -0.90 4.59 14.03
N ALA A 114 -2.12 4.18 14.39
CA ALA A 114 -3.03 3.51 13.47
C ALA A 114 -3.38 4.37 12.25
N LYS A 115 -3.60 5.67 12.44
CA LYS A 115 -3.81 6.62 11.33
C LYS A 115 -2.59 6.73 10.42
N HIS A 116 -1.39 6.86 10.99
CA HIS A 116 -0.16 6.93 10.20
C HIS A 116 0.05 5.67 9.36
N ILE A 117 -0.19 4.48 9.94
CA ILE A 117 -0.10 3.20 9.22
C ILE A 117 -1.11 3.15 8.07
N ALA A 118 -2.35 3.59 8.30
CA ALA A 118 -3.38 3.64 7.27
C ALA A 118 -2.98 4.59 6.12
N GLU A 119 -2.50 5.80 6.44
CA GLU A 119 -2.03 6.77 5.43
C GLU A 119 -0.84 6.26 4.63
N GLU A 120 0.13 5.58 5.27
CA GLU A 120 1.24 4.94 4.56
C GLU A 120 0.78 3.81 3.64
N ALA A 121 -0.20 3.02 4.08
CA ALA A 121 -0.79 1.97 3.27
C ALA A 121 -1.48 2.56 2.04
N ASP A 122 -2.31 3.60 2.22
CA ASP A 122 -3.00 4.30 1.13
C ASP A 122 -2.01 4.87 0.11
N ARG A 123 -0.92 5.51 0.57
CA ARG A 123 0.14 6.01 -0.33
C ARG A 123 0.79 4.89 -1.15
N LYS A 124 1.08 3.74 -0.52
CA LYS A 124 1.63 2.56 -1.22
C LYS A 124 0.64 2.00 -2.22
N TYR A 125 -0.64 1.91 -1.86
CA TYR A 125 -1.70 1.46 -2.77
C TYR A 125 -1.83 2.37 -3.99
N GLU A 126 -1.81 3.69 -3.81
CA GLU A 126 -1.84 4.64 -4.93
C GLU A 126 -0.61 4.54 -5.84
N GLU A 127 0.58 4.30 -5.27
CA GLU A 127 1.79 4.11 -6.07
C GLU A 127 1.72 2.83 -6.91
N VAL A 128 1.28 1.72 -6.30
CA VAL A 128 1.09 0.44 -7.00
C VAL A 128 0.03 0.56 -8.08
N ALA A 129 -1.11 1.21 -7.79
CA ALA A 129 -2.17 1.42 -8.76
C ALA A 129 -1.70 2.25 -9.96
N ARG A 130 -0.91 3.31 -9.73
CA ARG A 130 -0.32 4.10 -10.82
C ARG A 130 0.66 3.29 -11.67
N LYS A 131 1.51 2.47 -11.06
CA LYS A 131 2.44 1.59 -11.78
C LYS A 131 1.69 0.54 -12.60
N LEU A 132 0.61 -0.02 -12.06
CA LEU A 132 -0.21 -1.01 -12.74
C LEU A 132 -0.77 -0.46 -14.06
N VAL A 133 -1.34 0.75 -14.04
CA VAL A 133 -1.88 1.39 -15.24
C VAL A 133 -0.81 1.60 -16.33
N ILE A 134 0.42 1.95 -15.93
CA ILE A 134 1.53 2.12 -16.88
C ILE A 134 1.88 0.76 -17.53
N VAL A 135 2.01 -0.29 -16.72
CA VAL A 135 2.37 -1.63 -17.20
C VAL A 135 1.26 -2.21 -18.08
N GLU A 136 -0.01 -2.00 -17.73
CA GLU A 136 -1.15 -2.40 -18.56
C GLU A 136 -1.12 -1.71 -19.94
N GLY A 137 -0.81 -0.41 -19.98
CA GLY A 137 -0.66 0.31 -21.25
C GLY A 137 0.57 -0.10 -22.06
N GLU A 138 1.67 -0.51 -21.41
CA GLU A 138 2.85 -1.07 -22.10
C GLU A 138 2.58 -2.49 -22.63
N LEU A 139 1.81 -3.28 -21.90
CA LEU A 139 1.37 -4.61 -22.31
C LEU A 139 0.51 -4.53 -23.57
N GLU A 140 -0.53 -3.67 -23.57
CA GLU A 140 -1.44 -3.50 -24.72
C GLU A 140 -0.66 -3.12 -26.00
N ARG A 141 0.27 -2.16 -25.90
CA ARG A 141 1.14 -1.79 -27.04
C ARG A 141 2.04 -2.93 -27.50
N THR A 142 2.50 -3.76 -26.58
CA THR A 142 3.36 -4.91 -26.90
C THR A 142 2.56 -6.01 -27.60
N GLU A 143 1.33 -6.24 -27.15
CA GLU A 143 0.38 -7.18 -27.76
C GLU A 143 0.01 -6.74 -29.18
N GLU A 144 -0.39 -5.48 -29.39
CA GLU A 144 -0.66 -4.93 -30.74
C GLU A 144 0.53 -5.11 -31.69
N ARG A 145 1.75 -4.88 -31.20
CA ARG A 145 2.98 -5.09 -31.99
C ARG A 145 3.24 -6.56 -32.29
N ALA A 146 2.95 -7.45 -31.34
CA ALA A 146 3.11 -8.89 -31.53
C ALA A 146 2.13 -9.40 -32.59
N GLU A 147 0.86 -9.00 -32.53
CA GLU A 147 -0.17 -9.36 -33.52
C GLU A 147 0.21 -8.89 -34.94
N LEU A 148 0.72 -7.66 -35.08
CA LEU A 148 1.17 -7.14 -36.37
C LEU A 148 2.36 -7.94 -36.92
N ASN A 149 3.30 -8.33 -36.06
CA ASN A 149 4.43 -9.15 -36.47
C ASN A 149 4.00 -10.57 -36.84
N GLU A 150 3.06 -11.17 -36.12
CA GLU A 150 2.50 -12.50 -36.45
C GLU A 150 1.81 -12.48 -37.80
N SER A 151 0.98 -11.46 -38.07
CA SER A 151 0.38 -11.26 -39.39
C SER A 151 1.44 -11.15 -40.47
N LYS A 152 2.54 -10.41 -40.21
CA LYS A 152 3.60 -10.25 -41.21
C LYS A 152 4.38 -11.54 -41.45
N CYS A 153 4.64 -12.33 -40.40
CA CYS A 153 5.24 -13.64 -40.54
C CYS A 153 4.37 -14.57 -41.38
N ALA A 154 3.06 -14.60 -41.13
CA ALA A 154 2.12 -15.42 -41.90
C ALA A 154 2.11 -15.05 -43.40
N GLU A 155 2.10 -13.75 -43.73
CA GLU A 155 2.21 -13.28 -45.12
C GLU A 155 3.51 -13.77 -45.79
N LEU A 156 4.65 -13.60 -45.10
CA LEU A 156 5.96 -14.00 -45.62
C LEU A 156 6.08 -15.52 -45.79
N GLU A 157 5.49 -16.32 -44.91
CA GLU A 157 5.44 -17.77 -45.05
C GLU A 157 4.65 -18.19 -46.29
N GLU A 158 3.55 -17.51 -46.59
CA GLU A 158 2.74 -17.79 -47.78
C GLU A 158 3.44 -17.36 -49.08
N GLU A 159 4.11 -16.21 -49.08
CA GLU A 159 4.97 -15.78 -50.19
C GLU A 159 6.11 -16.78 -50.44
N LEU A 160 6.78 -17.22 -49.37
CA LEU A 160 7.87 -18.18 -49.46
C LEU A 160 7.40 -19.51 -50.06
N LYS A 161 6.22 -19.99 -49.66
CA LYS A 161 5.61 -21.20 -50.24
C LYS A 161 5.35 -21.04 -51.73
N THR A 162 4.86 -19.87 -52.14
CA THR A 162 4.60 -19.55 -53.55
C THR A 162 5.89 -19.52 -54.37
N VAL A 163 6.91 -18.82 -53.88
CA VAL A 163 8.23 -18.74 -54.52
C VAL A 163 8.89 -20.12 -54.63
N THR A 164 8.79 -20.93 -53.57
CA THR A 164 9.34 -22.30 -53.56
C THR A 164 8.67 -23.18 -54.62
N ASN A 165 7.36 -23.06 -54.80
CA ASN A 165 6.65 -23.80 -55.85
C ASN A 165 7.05 -23.35 -57.25
N ASN A 166 7.20 -22.04 -57.46
CA ASN A 166 7.66 -21.49 -58.73
C ASN A 166 9.09 -21.94 -59.07
N LEU A 167 9.99 -21.94 -58.07
CA LEU A 167 11.37 -22.41 -58.23
C LEU A 167 11.40 -23.87 -58.69
N LYS A 168 10.65 -24.76 -58.03
CA LYS A 168 10.55 -26.18 -58.43
C LYS A 168 10.08 -26.35 -59.88
N SER A 169 9.12 -25.53 -60.32
CA SER A 169 8.65 -25.56 -61.71
C SER A 169 9.72 -25.09 -62.69
N LEU A 170 10.48 -24.06 -62.34
CA LEU A 170 11.58 -23.55 -63.16
C LEU A 170 12.75 -24.54 -63.23
N GLU A 171 13.11 -25.18 -62.11
CA GLU A 171 14.12 -26.25 -62.07
C GLU A 171 13.74 -27.40 -63.00
N ALA A 172 12.48 -27.87 -62.94
CA ALA A 172 11.99 -28.91 -63.83
C ALA A 172 11.97 -28.48 -65.32
N GLN A 173 11.77 -27.20 -65.61
CA GLN A 173 11.89 -26.67 -66.98
C GLN A 173 13.35 -26.60 -67.43
N ALA A 174 14.26 -26.13 -66.58
CA ALA A 174 15.69 -26.06 -66.87
C ALA A 174 16.26 -27.45 -67.20
N GLU A 175 15.89 -28.47 -66.42
CA GLU A 175 16.32 -29.85 -66.67
C GLU A 175 15.78 -30.39 -68.02
N LYS A 176 14.53 -30.07 -68.37
CA LYS A 176 13.97 -30.42 -69.69
C LYS A 176 14.69 -29.72 -70.84
N TYR A 177 15.07 -28.46 -70.69
CA TYR A 177 15.80 -27.73 -71.72
C TYR A 177 17.24 -28.24 -71.87
N SER A 178 17.92 -28.55 -70.76
CA SER A 178 19.25 -29.19 -70.79
C SER A 178 19.20 -30.54 -71.52
N GLN A 179 18.23 -31.40 -71.24
CA GLN A 179 18.08 -32.67 -71.97
C GLN A 179 17.78 -32.48 -73.47
N LYS A 180 17.12 -31.39 -73.86
CA LYS A 180 16.91 -31.06 -75.27
C LYS A 180 18.19 -30.56 -75.93
N GLU A 181 18.96 -29.75 -75.22
CA GLU A 181 20.26 -29.25 -75.64
C GLU A 181 21.20 -30.42 -75.93
N ASP A 182 21.34 -31.38 -75.00
CA ASP A 182 22.16 -32.59 -75.19
C ASP A 182 21.76 -33.38 -76.45
N LYS A 183 20.45 -33.52 -76.71
CA LYS A 183 19.95 -34.21 -77.91
C LYS A 183 20.29 -33.47 -79.19
N TYR A 184 20.12 -32.15 -79.19
CA TYR A 184 20.46 -31.33 -80.35
C TYR A 184 21.98 -31.31 -80.59
N GLU A 185 22.81 -31.28 -79.55
CA GLU A 185 24.26 -31.41 -79.69
C GLU A 185 24.66 -32.74 -80.35
N GLU A 186 24.08 -33.86 -79.91
CA GLU A 186 24.34 -35.17 -80.50
C GLU A 186 23.85 -35.25 -81.96
N GLU A 187 22.66 -34.72 -82.27
CA GLU A 187 22.14 -34.64 -83.64
C GLU A 187 23.05 -33.79 -84.54
N ILE A 188 23.50 -32.63 -84.06
CA ILE A 188 24.44 -31.75 -84.78
C ILE A 188 25.73 -32.50 -85.05
N LYS A 189 26.27 -33.25 -84.09
CA LYS A 189 27.49 -34.05 -84.25
C LYS A 189 27.32 -35.12 -85.33
N VAL A 190 26.23 -35.89 -85.28
CA VAL A 190 25.92 -36.91 -86.30
C VAL A 190 25.76 -36.30 -87.69
N LEU A 191 25.05 -35.17 -87.80
CA LEU A 191 24.87 -34.47 -89.08
C LEU A 191 26.20 -33.92 -89.59
N THR A 192 27.06 -33.42 -88.71
CA THR A 192 28.41 -32.93 -89.05
C THR A 192 29.30 -34.05 -89.58
N ASP A 193 29.26 -35.23 -88.94
CA ASP A 193 30.03 -36.39 -89.40
C ASP A 193 29.53 -36.90 -90.76
N LYS A 194 28.20 -36.98 -90.95
CA LYS A 194 27.61 -37.31 -92.26
C LYS A 194 27.97 -36.30 -93.35
N LEU A 195 28.02 -35.01 -93.01
CA LEU A 195 28.42 -33.97 -93.94
C LEU A 195 29.87 -34.19 -94.39
N LYS A 196 30.80 -34.45 -93.47
CA LYS A 196 32.21 -34.76 -93.79
C LYS A 196 32.36 -36.01 -94.66
N GLU A 197 31.59 -37.07 -94.38
CA GLU A 197 31.58 -38.27 -95.24
C GLU A 197 31.06 -37.97 -96.64
N ALA A 198 30.00 -37.17 -96.76
CA ALA A 198 29.46 -36.75 -98.05
C ALA A 198 30.45 -35.86 -98.82
N GLU A 199 31.11 -34.92 -98.14
CA GLU A 199 32.16 -34.06 -98.70
C GLU A 199 33.34 -34.88 -99.22
N THR A 200 33.91 -35.78 -98.40
CA THR A 200 35.01 -36.66 -98.83
C THR A 200 34.64 -37.56 -100.00
N ARG A 201 33.40 -38.07 -100.03
CA ARG A 201 32.87 -38.85 -101.17
C ARG A 201 32.73 -38.00 -102.42
N ALA A 202 32.23 -36.76 -102.30
CA ALA A 202 32.11 -35.82 -103.40
C ALA A 202 33.49 -35.48 -103.99
N GLU A 203 34.47 -35.16 -103.13
CA GLU A 203 35.85 -34.91 -103.55
C GLU A 203 36.47 -36.11 -104.30
N PHE A 204 36.20 -37.33 -103.85
CA PHE A 204 36.69 -38.53 -104.54
C PHE A 204 36.03 -38.73 -105.91
N ALA A 205 34.72 -38.46 -106.00
CA ALA A 205 33.99 -38.52 -107.26
C ALA A 205 34.51 -37.45 -108.24
N GLU A 206 34.72 -36.22 -107.78
CA GLU A 206 35.31 -35.13 -108.57
C GLU A 206 36.71 -35.50 -109.10
N ARG A 207 37.58 -36.06 -108.26
CA ARG A 207 38.89 -36.56 -108.70
C ARG A 207 38.79 -37.68 -109.74
N SER A 208 37.82 -38.57 -109.58
CA SER A 208 37.60 -39.68 -110.52
C SER A 208 37.09 -39.17 -111.87
N VAL A 209 36.18 -38.19 -111.86
CA VAL A 209 35.70 -37.49 -113.07
C VAL A 209 36.87 -36.82 -113.77
N ALA A 210 37.67 -36.01 -113.08
CA ALA A 210 38.84 -35.36 -113.69
C ALA A 210 39.85 -36.35 -114.31
N LYS A 211 40.02 -37.53 -113.69
CA LYS A 211 40.88 -38.59 -114.25
C LYS A 211 40.27 -39.25 -115.49
N LEU A 212 38.96 -39.49 -115.49
CA LEU A 212 38.25 -40.05 -116.63
C LEU A 212 38.23 -39.06 -117.79
N GLU A 213 37.97 -37.78 -117.53
CA GLU A 213 38.06 -36.70 -118.52
C GLU A 213 39.43 -36.66 -119.18
N LYS A 214 40.52 -36.71 -118.40
CA LYS A 214 41.88 -36.80 -118.98
C LYS A 214 42.07 -38.05 -119.86
N THR A 215 41.57 -39.20 -119.42
CA THR A 215 41.64 -40.43 -120.22
C THR A 215 40.85 -40.30 -121.52
N ILE A 216 39.70 -39.61 -121.48
CA ILE A 216 38.90 -39.33 -122.67
C ILE A 216 39.70 -38.45 -123.63
N ASP A 217 40.29 -37.34 -123.14
CA ASP A 217 41.12 -36.46 -123.96
C ASP A 217 42.29 -37.24 -124.63
N ASP A 218 43.03 -38.03 -123.85
CA ASP A 218 44.14 -38.86 -124.34
C ASP A 218 43.68 -39.86 -125.44
N LEU A 219 42.51 -40.49 -125.24
CA LEU A 219 41.93 -41.43 -126.22
C LEU A 219 41.38 -40.72 -127.47
N GLU A 220 40.82 -39.52 -127.32
CA GLU A 220 40.36 -38.70 -128.43
C GLU A 220 41.54 -38.26 -129.32
N ASP A 221 42.66 -37.85 -128.71
CA ASP A 221 43.91 -37.53 -129.40
C ASP A 221 44.49 -38.75 -130.15
N GLU A 222 44.48 -39.92 -129.50
CA GLU A 222 44.94 -41.16 -130.12
C GLU A 222 44.03 -41.58 -131.29
N LEU A 223 42.70 -41.47 -131.12
CA LEU A 223 41.72 -41.74 -132.18
C LEU A 223 41.90 -40.79 -133.37
N TYR A 224 42.11 -39.50 -133.11
CA TYR A 224 42.38 -38.52 -134.16
C TYR A 224 43.67 -38.86 -134.92
N SER A 225 44.74 -39.20 -134.19
CA SER A 225 46.00 -39.65 -134.77
C SER A 225 45.84 -40.91 -135.64
N GLN A 226 45.05 -41.88 -135.19
CA GLN A 226 44.75 -43.09 -135.97
C GLN A 226 43.91 -42.78 -137.22
N LYS A 227 42.92 -41.88 -137.12
CA LYS A 227 42.14 -41.41 -138.28
C LYS A 227 43.03 -40.74 -139.33
N LEU A 228 43.99 -39.91 -138.92
CA LEU A 228 44.96 -39.30 -139.85
C LEU A 228 45.83 -40.35 -140.53
N LYS A 229 46.35 -41.34 -139.78
CA LYS A 229 47.11 -42.46 -140.35
C LYS A 229 46.27 -43.27 -141.36
N TYR A 230 45.04 -43.60 -141.00
CA TYR A 230 44.13 -44.32 -141.91
C TYR A 230 43.86 -43.53 -143.18
N LYS A 231 43.62 -42.21 -143.05
CA LYS A 231 43.44 -41.32 -144.21
C LYS A 231 44.67 -41.30 -145.10
N ALA A 232 45.87 -41.17 -144.53
CA ALA A 232 47.12 -41.23 -145.29
C ALA A 232 47.30 -42.57 -146.01
N ILE A 233 47.03 -43.69 -145.35
CA ILE A 233 47.08 -45.03 -145.97
C ILE A 233 46.03 -45.17 -147.07
N SER A 234 44.82 -44.63 -146.86
CA SER A 234 43.76 -44.64 -147.88
C SER A 234 44.15 -43.80 -149.10
N GLU A 235 44.76 -42.63 -148.91
CA GLU A 235 45.28 -41.78 -149.99
C GLU A 235 46.43 -42.49 -150.74
N GLU A 236 47.34 -43.16 -150.03
CA GLU A 236 48.39 -44.01 -150.64
C GLU A 236 47.79 -45.18 -151.42
N LEU A 237 46.73 -45.81 -150.91
CA LEU A 237 46.03 -46.90 -151.57
C LEU A 237 45.28 -46.42 -152.83
N ASP A 238 44.62 -45.26 -152.76
CA ASP A 238 43.96 -44.63 -153.90
C ASP A 238 44.98 -44.21 -154.97
N HIS A 239 46.17 -43.72 -154.55
CA HIS A 239 47.29 -43.48 -155.46
C HIS A 239 47.77 -44.79 -156.11
N ALA A 240 48.01 -45.85 -155.34
CA ALA A 240 48.44 -47.14 -155.85
C ALA A 240 47.39 -47.81 -156.77
N LEU A 241 46.10 -47.67 -156.45
CA LEU A 241 44.99 -48.14 -157.28
C LEU A 241 44.91 -47.33 -158.57
N ASN A 242 45.01 -46.01 -158.52
CA ASN A 242 45.04 -45.18 -159.72
C ASN A 242 46.26 -45.49 -160.60
N ASP A 243 47.42 -45.76 -160.01
CA ASP A 243 48.62 -46.22 -160.74
C ASP A 243 48.39 -47.59 -161.40
N MET A 244 47.70 -48.52 -160.72
CA MET A 244 47.31 -49.82 -161.31
C MET A 244 46.20 -49.70 -162.37
N THR A 245 45.33 -48.70 -162.29
CA THR A 245 44.24 -48.49 -163.28
C THR A 245 44.72 -47.67 -164.48
N SER A 246 45.89 -47.02 -164.36
CA SER A 246 46.55 -46.23 -165.40
C SER A 246 47.70 -46.97 -166.11
N MET A 247 47.88 -48.27 -165.79
CA MET A 247 48.77 -49.23 -166.48
C MET A 247 47.95 -50.33 -167.17
#